data_AF-A0A2H0ULR6-F1
#
_entry.id   AF-A0A2H0ULR6-F1
#
_cell.length_a   1.000
_cell.length_b   1.000
_cell.length_c   1.000
_cell.angle_alpha   90.00
_cell.angle_beta   90.00
_cell.angle_gamma   90.00
#
_symmetry.space_group_name_H-M   'P 1'
#
loop_
_entity.id
_entity.type
_entity.pdbx_description
1 polymer ?
#
loop_
_entity_poly.entity_id
_entity_poly.type
_entity_poly.pdbx_seq_one_letter_code
_entity_poly.pdbx_strand_id
1 'polypeptide(L)'
;MKFFFGLFFLAILGFLATQLYSLRTHTATYNDQLGEFGAEASLLQAENRQLRQDLQYYSQDENLAKELRAQFNYRAPDEKLFILVSPQGDE
;
A
#
# COMPACT_ATOMS: atom_id res chain seq x y z
N MET A 1 -25.59 3.00 56.58
CA MET A 1 -25.57 1.72 55.84
C MET A 1 -26.01 1.88 54.38
N LYS A 2 -27.29 2.19 54.10
CA LYS A 2 -27.81 2.30 52.71
C LYS A 2 -27.14 3.39 51.85
N PHE A 3 -26.82 4.54 52.45
CA PHE A 3 -26.12 5.65 51.77
C PHE A 3 -24.68 5.29 51.35
N PHE A 4 -23.96 4.56 52.20
CA PHE A 4 -22.60 4.07 51.89
C PHE A 4 -22.62 3.04 50.76
N PHE A 5 -23.61 2.15 50.73
CA PHE A 5 -23.80 1.21 49.62
C PHE A 5 -24.09 1.92 48.30
N GLY A 6 -24.93 2.96 48.31
CA GLY A 6 -25.19 3.76 47.11
C GLY A 6 -23.93 4.45 46.59
N LEU A 7 -23.13 5.02 47.49
CA LEU A 7 -21.89 5.72 47.14
C LEU A 7 -20.82 4.77 46.59
N PHE A 8 -20.72 3.57 47.18
CA PHE A 8 -19.85 2.50 46.68
C PHE A 8 -20.26 2.02 45.29
N PHE A 9 -21.55 1.83 45.05
CA PHE A 9 -22.06 1.41 43.74
C PHE A 9 -21.82 2.48 42.67
N LEU A 10 -21.94 3.75 43.04
CA LEU A 10 -21.67 4.88 42.14
C LEU A 10 -20.18 5.01 41.79
N ALA A 11 -19.29 4.71 42.75
CA ALA A 11 -17.85 4.65 42.50
C ALA A 11 -17.48 3.51 41.54
N ILE A 12 -18.09 2.32 41.71
CA ILE A 12 -17.89 1.18 40.80
C ILE A 12 -18.39 1.52 39.39
N LEU A 13 -19.57 2.14 39.26
CA LEU A 13 -20.10 2.57 37.97
C LEU A 13 -19.19 3.59 37.28
N GLY A 14 -18.66 4.56 38.04
CA GLY A 14 -17.69 5.52 37.53
C GLY A 14 -16.42 4.84 37.01
N PHE A 15 -15.89 3.88 37.76
CA PHE A 15 -14.71 3.11 37.36
C PHE A 15 -14.95 2.23 36.12
N LEU A 16 -16.11 1.59 36.01
CA LEU A 16 -16.48 0.82 34.82
C LEU A 16 -16.64 1.72 33.60
N ALA A 17 -17.19 2.91 33.75
CA ALA A 17 -17.34 3.87 32.66
C ALA A 17 -15.98 4.34 32.12
N THR A 18 -15.02 4.62 32.99
CA THR A 18 -13.66 5.01 32.55
C THR A 18 -12.93 3.87 31.87
N GLN A 19 -13.03 2.63 32.39
CA GLN A 19 -12.46 1.47 31.72
C GLN A 19 -13.08 1.23 30.34
N LEU A 20 -14.40 1.32 30.22
CA LEU A 20 -15.09 1.11 28.95
C LEU A 20 -14.68 2.17 27.92
N TYR A 21 -14.54 3.42 28.36
CA TYR A 21 -14.07 4.51 27.50
C TYR A 21 -12.63 4.27 27.02
N SER A 22 -11.72 3.94 27.93
CA SER A 22 -10.32 3.63 27.60
C SER A 22 -10.21 2.44 26.63
N LEU A 23 -10.96 1.37 26.88
CA LEU A 23 -10.97 0.20 25.99
C LEU A 23 -11.41 0.59 24.58
N ARG A 24 -12.46 1.41 24.46
CA ARG A 24 -12.97 1.88 23.17
C ARG A 24 -11.95 2.74 22.42
N THR A 25 -11.27 3.65 23.12
CA THR A 25 -10.22 4.48 22.51
C THR A 25 -9.03 3.64 22.05
N HIS A 26 -8.60 2.67 22.85
CA HIS A 26 -7.52 1.78 22.47
C HIS A 26 -7.88 0.94 21.25
N THR A 27 -9.08 0.37 21.19
CA THR A 27 -9.53 -0.39 20.02
C THR A 27 -9.57 0.43 18.74
N ALA A 28 -9.96 1.72 18.83
CA ALA A 28 -9.95 2.61 17.67
C ALA A 28 -8.51 2.85 17.17
N THR A 29 -7.60 3.20 18.08
CA THR A 29 -6.19 3.43 17.74
C THR A 29 -5.51 2.19 17.17
N TYR A 30 -5.78 0.99 17.71
CA TYR A 30 -5.22 -0.25 17.17
C TYR A 30 -5.76 -0.56 15.78
N ASN A 31 -7.04 -0.30 15.52
CA ASN A 31 -7.60 -0.48 14.18
C ASN A 31 -7.00 0.49 13.16
N ASP A 32 -6.78 1.74 13.55
CA ASP A 32 -6.15 2.73 12.67
C ASP A 32 -4.70 2.32 12.33
N GLN A 33 -3.92 1.90 13.33
CA GLN A 33 -2.56 1.39 13.13
C GLN A 33 -2.52 0.13 12.27
N LEU A 34 -3.46 -0.80 12.47
CA LEU A 34 -3.59 -1.98 11.61
C LEU A 34 -3.90 -1.61 10.16
N GLY A 35 -4.73 -0.59 9.94
CA GLY A 35 -5.02 -0.06 8.62
C GLY A 35 -3.77 0.54 7.95
N GLU A 36 -3.00 1.33 8.69
CA GLU A 36 -1.76 1.94 8.21
C GLU A 36 -0.70 0.87 7.86
N PHE A 37 -0.43 -0.06 8.76
CA PHE A 37 0.51 -1.15 8.50
C PHE A 37 0.06 -2.07 7.36
N GLY A 38 -1.25 -2.30 7.22
CA GLY A 38 -1.80 -3.07 6.11
C GLY A 38 -1.58 -2.37 4.76
N ALA A 39 -1.77 -1.05 4.71
CA ALA A 39 -1.52 -0.26 3.51
C ALA A 39 -0.03 -0.24 3.13
N GLU A 40 0.84 -0.02 4.11
CA GLU A 40 2.30 -0.03 3.91
C GLU A 40 2.79 -1.41 3.42
N ALA A 41 2.31 -2.50 4.05
CA ALA A 41 2.65 -3.85 3.62
C ALA A 41 2.19 -4.16 2.19
N SER A 42 0.99 -3.69 1.80
CA SER A 42 0.49 -3.85 0.44
C SER A 42 1.33 -3.08 -0.58
N LEU A 43 1.77 -1.87 -0.23
CA LEU A 43 2.62 -1.03 -1.07
C LEU A 43 4.00 -1.68 -1.26
N LEU A 44 4.64 -2.11 -0.16
CA LEU A 44 5.92 -2.83 -0.21
C LEU A 44 5.82 -4.13 -1.02
N GLN A 45 4.69 -4.84 -0.92
CA GLN A 45 4.48 -6.05 -1.72
C GLN A 45 4.36 -5.73 -3.21
N ALA A 46 3.68 -4.63 -3.58
CA ALA A 46 3.57 -4.19 -4.96
C ALA A 46 4.94 -3.78 -5.52
N GLU A 47 5.72 -2.99 -4.78
CA GLU A 47 7.08 -2.61 -5.14
C GLU A 47 7.98 -3.83 -5.30
N ASN A 48 7.90 -4.80 -4.38
CA ASN A 48 8.70 -6.02 -4.49
C ASN A 48 8.35 -6.83 -5.74
N ARG A 49 7.06 -6.91 -6.11
CA ARG A 49 6.64 -7.56 -7.36
C ARG A 49 7.20 -6.83 -8.59
N GLN A 50 7.12 -5.50 -8.61
CA GLN A 50 7.66 -4.71 -9.72
C GLN A 50 9.18 -4.88 -9.84
N LEU A 51 9.92 -4.75 -8.73
CA LEU A 51 11.37 -4.94 -8.74
C LEU A 51 11.78 -6.34 -9.21
N ARG A 52 11.02 -7.38 -8.86
CA ARG A 52 11.26 -8.74 -9.37
C ARG A 52 11.02 -8.84 -10.88
N GLN A 53 9.99 -8.18 -11.38
CA GLN A 53 9.71 -8.12 -12.82
C GLN A 53 10.83 -7.39 -13.56
N ASP A 54 11.28 -6.26 -13.02
CA ASP A 54 12.39 -5.49 -13.59
C ASP A 54 13.68 -6.32 -13.59
N LEU A 55 14.02 -6.97 -12.46
CA LEU A 55 15.17 -7.86 -12.38
C LEU A 55 15.09 -9.00 -13.40
N GLN A 56 13.91 -9.58 -13.59
CA GLN A 56 13.72 -10.63 -14.58
C GLN A 56 13.86 -10.09 -16.02
N TYR A 57 13.32 -8.90 -16.30
CA TYR A 57 13.46 -8.24 -17.59
C TYR A 57 14.93 -7.96 -17.91
N TYR A 58 15.66 -7.34 -16.99
CA TYR A 58 17.07 -6.99 -17.15
C TYR A 58 18.02 -8.19 -17.04
N SER A 59 17.58 -9.33 -16.52
CA SER A 59 18.37 -10.57 -16.53
C SER A 59 18.59 -11.14 -17.94
N GLN A 60 17.81 -10.70 -18.92
CA GLN A 60 17.98 -11.07 -20.32
C GLN A 60 18.86 -10.03 -21.01
N ASP A 61 20.04 -10.45 -21.48
CA ASP A 61 21.03 -9.57 -22.11
C ASP A 61 20.47 -8.76 -23.29
N GLU A 62 19.51 -9.33 -24.04
CA GLU A 62 18.83 -8.66 -25.16
C GLU A 62 18.02 -7.44 -24.71
N ASN A 63 17.29 -7.56 -23.60
CA ASN A 63 16.49 -6.47 -23.02
C ASN A 63 17.40 -5.39 -22.43
N LEU A 64 18.49 -5.79 -21.80
CA LEU A 64 19.51 -4.85 -21.29
C LEU A 64 20.14 -4.05 -22.43
N ALA A 65 20.51 -4.71 -23.53
CA ALA A 65 21.03 -4.05 -24.72
C ALA A 65 20.00 -3.11 -25.36
N LYS A 66 18.72 -3.49 -25.36
CA LYS A 66 17.62 -2.65 -25.87
C LYS A 66 17.48 -1.36 -25.07
N GLU A 67 17.50 -1.42 -23.74
CA GLU A 67 17.42 -0.20 -22.92
C GLU A 67 18.65 0.68 -23.00
N LEU A 68 19.85 0.09 -23.08
CA LEU A 68 21.06 0.86 -23.35
C LEU A 68 20.97 1.60 -24.69
N ARG A 69 20.53 0.91 -25.75
CA ARG A 69 20.33 1.54 -27.07
C ARG A 69 19.28 2.65 -27.02
N ALA A 70 18.17 2.44 -26.31
CA ALA A 70 17.15 3.46 -26.11
C ALA A 70 17.70 4.71 -25.40
N GLN A 71 18.50 4.53 -24.35
CA GLN A 71 19.10 5.64 -23.59
C GLN A 71 20.05 6.50 -24.43
N PHE A 72 20.77 5.91 -25.38
CA PHE A 72 21.67 6.61 -26.29
C PHE A 72 21.02 7.00 -27.63
N ASN A 73 19.71 6.80 -27.80
CA ASN A 73 18.99 6.97 -29.07
C ASN A 73 19.64 6.22 -30.25
N TYR A 74 20.29 5.09 -29.97
CA TYR A 74 20.96 4.29 -30.98
C TYR A 74 19.96 3.32 -31.62
N ARG A 75 19.86 3.37 -32.96
CA ARG A 75 19.06 2.42 -33.75
C ARG A 75 19.98 1.56 -34.61
N ALA A 76 19.71 0.27 -34.68
CA ALA A 76 20.49 -0.60 -35.56
C ALA A 76 20.16 -0.28 -37.04
N PRO A 77 21.13 -0.37 -37.98
CA PRO A 77 20.92 -0.02 -39.39
C PRO A 77 19.80 -0.81 -40.08
N ASP A 78 19.46 -1.98 -39.55
CA ASP A 78 18.47 -2.94 -40.03
C ASP A 78 17.16 -2.94 -39.23
N GLU A 79 17.02 -2.04 -38.24
CA GLU A 79 15.85 -1.99 -37.35
C GLU A 79 14.63 -1.39 -38.06
N LYS A 80 13.58 -2.20 -38.25
CA LYS A 80 12.34 -1.77 -38.90
C LYS A 80 11.51 -0.90 -37.95
N LEU A 81 11.34 0.38 -38.29
CA LEU A 81 10.42 1.27 -37.60
C LEU A 81 8.97 0.93 -38.00
N PHE A 82 8.18 0.42 -37.06
CA PHE A 82 6.74 0.25 -37.23
C PHE A 82 6.01 1.49 -36.73
N ILE A 83 5.41 2.26 -37.64
CA ILE A 83 4.52 3.37 -37.27
C ILE A 83 3.11 2.80 -37.19
N LEU A 84 2.61 2.60 -35.96
CA LEU A 84 1.20 2.28 -35.74
C LEU A 84 0.38 3.56 -35.85
N VAL A 85 -0.34 3.70 -36.97
CA VAL A 85 -1.37 4.73 -37.13
C VAL A 85 -2.70 4.08 -36.75
N SER A 86 -3.30 4.53 -35.63
CA SER A 86 -4.71 4.19 -35.37
C SER A 86 -5.56 4.80 -36.48
N PRO A 87 -6.46 4.03 -37.12
CA PRO A 87 -7.47 4.63 -37.97
C PRO A 87 -8.27 5.59 -37.08
N GLN A 88 -8.17 6.89 -37.34
CA GLN A 88 -9.04 7.87 -36.72
C GLN A 88 -10.45 7.40 -37.03
N GLY A 89 -11.27 7.24 -35.98
CA GLY A 89 -12.68 6.91 -36.15
C GLY A 89 -13.30 7.99 -37.02
N ASP A 90 -13.67 7.60 -38.24
CA ASP A 90 -14.62 8.34 -39.05
C ASP A 90 -15.96 8.33 -38.28
N GLU A 91 -16.37 9.55 -37.90
CA GLU A 91 -17.66 10.04 -37.38
C GLU A 91 -18.76 9.03 -36.97
#